data_AF-A0A8F7PXJ1-F1
#
_entry.id   AF-A0A8F7PXJ1-F1
#
_cell.length_a   1.000
_cell.length_b   1.000
_cell.length_c   1.000
_cell.angle_alpha   90.00
_cell.angle_beta   90.00
_cell.angle_gamma   90.00
#
_symmetry.space_group_name_H-M   'P 1'
#
loop_
_entity.id
_entity.type
_entity.pdbx_description
1 polymer ?
#
loop_
_entity_poly.entity_id
_entity_poly.type
_entity_poly.pdbx_seq_one_letter_code
_entity_poly.pdbx_strand_id
1 'polypeptide(L)'
;MGSLIDELRRREAAAREEAEEIRRGIAELRERLARVEERLSRLEIAREEVAEILDETGADHAAAEGGGEVGSAAEATPAPSPFGEGSPIGVLTVPLWRPDLEVSVLPGAYQNLMEVIADADHPLRAVRVAEAAGLSVDRSKVEGLRSKLKRLVERGWLIEDGPGRFTLPPRRGEAP
;
A
#
# COMPACT_ATOMS: atom_id res chain seq x y z
N MET A 1 42.49 -39.60 -25.86
CA MET A 1 41.26 -39.47 -26.67
C MET A 1 40.22 -40.40 -26.05
N GLY A 2 39.38 -39.89 -25.14
CA GLY A 2 38.36 -40.69 -24.46
C GLY A 2 37.22 -41.10 -25.41
N SER A 3 36.55 -42.22 -25.13
CA SER A 3 35.45 -42.72 -25.94
C SER A 3 34.25 -41.76 -25.91
N LEU A 4 33.47 -41.70 -27.00
CA LEU A 4 32.21 -40.93 -27.05
C LEU A 4 31.27 -41.28 -25.89
N ILE A 5 31.29 -42.53 -25.44
CA ILE A 5 30.48 -43.02 -24.30
C ILE A 5 30.93 -42.34 -22.99
N ASP A 6 32.23 -42.14 -22.78
CA ASP A 6 32.75 -41.51 -21.57
C ASP A 6 32.47 -40.00 -21.55
N GLU A 7 32.52 -39.34 -22.72
CA GLU A 7 32.09 -37.95 -22.85
C GLU A 7 30.59 -37.80 -22.56
N LEU A 8 29.75 -38.68 -23.09
CA LEU A 8 28.31 -38.66 -22.83
C LEU A 8 28.00 -38.88 -21.35
N ARG A 9 28.66 -39.86 -20.70
CA ARG A 9 28.53 -40.07 -19.24
C ARG A 9 28.93 -38.85 -18.42
N ARG A 10 30.01 -38.15 -18.80
CA ARG A 10 30.42 -36.91 -18.13
C ARG A 10 29.39 -35.81 -18.26
N ARG A 11 28.81 -35.62 -19.44
CA ARG A 11 27.74 -34.63 -19.67
C ARG A 11 26.47 -34.97 -18.89
N GLU A 12 26.09 -36.24 -18.86
CA GLU A 12 24.96 -36.66 -18.04
C GLU A 12 25.22 -36.46 -16.54
N ALA A 13 26.44 -36.70 -16.06
CA ALA A 13 26.80 -36.45 -14.66
C ALA A 13 26.70 -34.95 -14.33
N ALA A 14 27.27 -34.08 -15.17
CA ALA A 14 27.18 -32.63 -15.01
C ALA A 14 25.73 -32.14 -15.01
N ALA A 15 24.89 -32.63 -15.94
CA ALA A 15 23.47 -32.26 -15.99
C ALA A 15 22.69 -32.73 -14.74
N ARG A 16 23.05 -33.90 -14.16
CA ARG A 16 22.46 -34.36 -12.91
C ARG A 16 22.88 -33.49 -11.73
N GLU A 17 24.15 -33.09 -11.66
CA GLU A 17 24.65 -32.17 -10.63
C GLU A 17 23.93 -30.81 -10.70
N GLU A 18 23.82 -30.22 -11.89
CA GLU A 18 23.08 -28.97 -12.11
C GLU A 18 21.60 -29.09 -11.71
N ALA A 19 20.96 -30.21 -12.06
CA ALA A 19 19.57 -30.47 -11.64
C ALA A 19 19.42 -30.55 -10.11
N GLU A 20 20.38 -31.18 -9.42
CA GLU A 20 20.38 -31.23 -7.95
C GLU A 20 20.62 -29.86 -7.32
N GLU A 21 21.50 -29.04 -7.90
CA GLU A 21 21.69 -27.64 -7.47
C GLU A 21 20.41 -26.82 -7.61
N ILE A 22 19.73 -26.91 -8.75
CA ILE A 22 18.45 -26.24 -8.98
C ILE A 22 17.40 -26.73 -7.97
N ARG A 23 17.30 -28.05 -7.73
CA ARG A 23 16.37 -28.60 -6.73
C ARG A 23 16.66 -28.08 -5.32
N ARG A 24 17.92 -27.97 -4.92
CA ARG A 24 18.33 -27.37 -3.65
C ARG A 24 17.90 -25.91 -3.57
N GLY A 25 18.15 -25.12 -4.61
CA GLY A 25 17.71 -23.72 -4.67
C GLY A 25 16.18 -23.57 -4.58
N ILE A 26 15.41 -24.44 -5.26
CA ILE A 26 13.95 -24.46 -5.15
C ILE A 26 13.52 -24.78 -3.71
N ALA A 27 14.15 -25.73 -3.04
CA ALA A 27 13.83 -26.09 -1.66
C ALA A 27 14.08 -24.92 -0.70
N GLU A 28 15.21 -24.23 -0.84
CA GLU A 28 15.54 -23.04 -0.04
C GLU A 28 14.54 -21.90 -0.27
N LEU A 29 14.19 -21.63 -1.54
CA LEU A 29 13.20 -20.60 -1.87
C LEU A 29 11.82 -20.93 -1.31
N ARG A 30 11.41 -22.20 -1.34
CA ARG A 30 10.14 -22.65 -0.75
C ARG A 30 10.12 -22.46 0.76
N GLU A 31 11.22 -22.76 1.44
CA GLU A 31 11.34 -22.56 2.89
C GLU A 31 11.30 -21.06 3.23
N ARG A 32 11.96 -20.21 2.44
CA ARG A 32 11.89 -18.75 2.58
C ARG A 32 10.47 -18.23 2.33
N LEU A 33 9.76 -18.76 1.34
CA LEU A 33 8.38 -18.41 1.06
C LEU A 33 7.48 -18.76 2.25
N ALA A 34 7.58 -19.98 2.77
CA ALA A 34 6.81 -20.43 3.93
C ALA A 34 7.00 -19.51 5.15
N ARG A 35 8.23 -19.06 5.42
CA ARG A 35 8.51 -18.09 6.50
C ARG A 35 7.81 -16.75 6.30
N VAL A 36 7.74 -16.26 5.07
CA VAL A 36 7.06 -14.99 4.75
C VAL A 36 5.55 -15.15 4.86
N GLU A 37 5.00 -16.26 4.37
CA GLU A 37 3.57 -16.59 4.48
C GLU A 37 3.13 -16.74 5.93
N GLU A 38 3.94 -17.39 6.79
CA GLU A 38 3.68 -17.48 8.22
C GLU A 38 3.65 -16.10 8.87
N ARG A 39 4.61 -15.23 8.55
CA ARG A 39 4.62 -13.85 9.04
C ARG A 39 3.39 -13.08 8.57
N LEU A 40 2.95 -13.28 7.33
CA LEU A 40 1.74 -12.66 6.79
C LEU A 40 0.52 -13.11 7.59
N SER A 41 0.35 -14.42 7.80
CA SER A 41 -0.76 -14.98 8.58
C SER A 41 -0.81 -14.39 10.00
N ARG A 42 0.34 -14.26 10.67
CA ARG A 42 0.40 -13.63 12.01
C ARG A 42 -0.06 -12.18 12.01
N LEU A 43 0.28 -11.42 10.97
CA LEU A 43 -0.14 -10.03 10.84
C LEU A 43 -1.63 -9.90 10.51
N GLU A 44 -2.17 -10.84 9.73
CA GLU A 44 -3.61 -10.89 9.43
C GLU A 44 -4.42 -11.16 10.70
N ILE A 45 -3.99 -12.14 11.51
CA ILE A 45 -4.57 -12.40 12.83
C ILE A 45 -4.49 -11.14 13.69
N ALA A 46 -3.31 -10.53 13.84
CA ALA A 46 -3.16 -9.32 14.65
C ALA A 46 -4.06 -8.16 14.18
N ARG A 47 -4.30 -8.04 12.87
CA ARG A 47 -5.21 -7.02 12.31
C ARG A 47 -6.67 -7.34 12.65
N GLU A 48 -7.05 -8.62 12.64
CA GLU A 48 -8.39 -9.07 13.02
C GLU A 48 -8.67 -8.79 14.50
N GLU A 49 -7.74 -9.16 15.39
CA GLU A 49 -7.83 -8.87 16.83
C GLU A 49 -7.95 -7.36 17.10
N VAL A 50 -7.17 -6.53 16.41
CA VAL A 50 -7.28 -5.06 16.53
C VAL A 50 -8.62 -4.55 16.03
N ALA A 51 -9.17 -5.14 14.97
CA ALA A 51 -10.49 -4.75 14.46
C ALA A 51 -11.59 -5.10 15.47
N GLU A 52 -11.51 -6.27 16.11
CA GLU A 52 -12.47 -6.69 17.16
C GLU A 52 -12.44 -5.74 18.36
N ILE A 53 -11.26 -5.40 18.88
CA ILE A 53 -11.11 -4.43 19.99
C ILE A 53 -11.69 -3.05 19.61
N LEU A 54 -11.48 -2.61 18.37
CA LEU A 54 -12.03 -1.34 17.89
C LEU A 54 -13.56 -1.38 17.73
N ASP A 55 -14.12 -2.52 17.34
CA ASP A 55 -15.58 -2.71 17.25
C ASP A 55 -16.22 -2.76 18.65
N GLU A 56 -15.58 -3.42 19.62
CA GLU A 56 -16.01 -3.45 21.03
C GLU A 56 -15.98 -2.04 21.66
N THR A 57 -14.91 -1.28 21.45
CA THR A 57 -14.79 0.10 21.95
C THR A 57 -15.68 1.09 21.19
N GLY A 58 -15.99 0.82 19.92
CA GLY A 58 -16.96 1.59 19.13
C GLY A 58 -18.41 1.42 19.58
N ALA A 59 -18.77 0.24 20.10
CA ALA A 59 -20.10 -0.01 20.68
C ALA A 59 -20.32 0.76 21.99
N ASP A 60 -19.28 0.95 22.80
CA ASP A 60 -19.33 1.78 24.02
C ASP A 60 -19.46 3.29 23.70
N HIS A 61 -18.90 3.75 22.58
CA HIS A 61 -19.07 5.14 22.12
C HIS A 61 -20.45 5.42 21.51
N ALA A 62 -21.13 4.41 20.93
CA ALA A 62 -22.48 4.57 20.37
C ALA A 62 -23.59 4.64 21.44
N ALA A 63 -23.32 4.21 22.67
CA ALA A 63 -24.28 4.29 23.78
C ALA A 63 -24.24 5.63 24.56
N ALA A 64 -23.29 6.52 24.26
CA ALA A 64 -23.09 7.78 24.99
C ALA A 64 -23.58 9.06 24.29
N GLU A 65 -24.07 8.99 23.04
CA GLU A 65 -24.67 10.15 22.38
C GLU A 65 -26.20 10.13 22.48
N GLY A 66 -26.67 10.50 23.67
CA GLY A 66 -28.07 10.78 23.97
C GLY A 66 -28.21 12.05 24.80
N GLY A 67 -28.11 13.22 24.16
CA GLY A 67 -28.75 14.46 24.62
C GLY A 67 -27.84 15.65 24.98
N GLY A 68 -28.10 16.78 24.33
CA GLY A 68 -27.97 18.12 24.93
C GLY A 68 -27.07 19.14 24.21
N GLU A 69 -27.68 20.04 23.44
CA GLU A 69 -27.16 21.41 23.20
C GLU A 69 -26.88 22.10 24.57
N VAL A 70 -25.92 23.00 24.80
CA VAL A 70 -25.58 24.30 24.18
C VAL A 70 -24.21 24.72 24.76
N GLY A 71 -23.34 25.42 24.01
CA GLY A 71 -22.26 26.20 24.65
C GLY A 71 -21.13 26.67 23.73
N SER A 72 -21.28 27.87 23.19
CA SER A 72 -20.20 28.62 22.52
C SER A 72 -19.23 29.25 23.53
N ALA A 73 -17.92 29.01 23.39
CA ALA A 73 -16.85 30.00 23.60
C ALA A 73 -15.48 29.44 23.17
N ALA A 74 -14.66 30.33 22.62
CA ALA A 74 -13.33 30.09 22.06
C ALA A 74 -12.26 29.73 23.11
N GLU A 75 -11.26 28.92 22.73
CA GLU A 75 -9.88 29.36 22.40
C GLU A 75 -8.84 28.23 22.65
N ALA A 76 -7.94 28.08 21.67
CA ALA A 76 -6.67 27.37 21.60
C ALA A 76 -6.19 26.44 22.74
N THR A 77 -6.01 25.14 22.43
CA THR A 77 -4.70 24.43 22.32
C THR A 77 -4.93 22.92 22.08
N PRO A 78 -4.33 22.27 21.06
CA PRO A 78 -4.30 20.81 21.01
C PRO A 78 -3.09 20.31 21.80
N ALA A 79 -3.36 19.62 22.90
CA ALA A 79 -2.41 18.80 23.63
C ALA A 79 -2.87 17.33 23.58
N PRO A 80 -1.97 16.38 23.86
CA PRO A 80 -1.34 15.48 22.89
C PRO A 80 -2.11 14.17 22.73
N SER A 81 -2.34 13.73 21.50
CA SER A 81 -2.74 12.35 21.22
C SER A 81 -1.52 11.42 21.30
N PRO A 82 -1.66 10.20 21.83
CA PRO A 82 -0.56 9.28 22.09
C PRO A 82 -0.14 8.57 20.80
N PHE A 83 0.51 9.28 19.89
CA PHE A 83 1.46 8.64 18.99
C PHE A 83 2.78 8.56 19.74
N GLY A 84 2.88 7.51 20.55
CA GLY A 84 4.12 7.10 21.18
C GLY A 84 5.23 7.02 20.14
N GLU A 85 6.38 7.52 20.53
CA GLU A 85 7.65 7.31 19.86
C GLU A 85 7.83 5.81 19.58
N GLY A 86 7.90 5.50 18.30
CA GLY A 86 8.08 4.14 17.82
C GLY A 86 8.34 4.17 16.32
N SER A 87 9.59 4.38 15.95
CA SER A 87 10.09 3.92 14.65
C SER A 87 11.13 2.83 14.96
N PRO A 88 11.14 1.70 14.22
CA PRO A 88 10.81 1.65 12.80
C PRO A 88 9.74 0.62 12.48
N ILE A 89 8.47 1.03 12.48
CA ILE A 89 7.38 0.30 11.85
C ILE A 89 6.67 1.25 10.88
N GLY A 90 6.94 1.07 9.58
CA GLY A 90 5.93 1.28 8.55
C GLY A 90 5.45 2.70 8.26
N VAL A 91 6.20 3.76 8.59
CA VAL A 91 5.91 5.07 7.97
C VAL A 91 6.32 4.99 6.50
N LEU A 92 5.38 4.55 5.65
CA LEU A 92 5.45 4.77 4.22
C LEU A 92 5.36 6.28 3.99
N THR A 93 6.50 6.96 4.16
CA THR A 93 6.62 8.38 3.89
C THR A 93 6.56 8.54 2.39
N VAL A 94 5.35 8.78 1.86
CA VAL A 94 5.18 9.30 0.49
C VAL A 94 6.13 10.50 0.35
N PRO A 95 7.19 10.44 -0.47
CA PRO A 95 8.13 11.55 -0.60
C PRO A 95 7.39 12.81 -1.07
N LEU A 96 7.90 14.01 -0.77
CA LEU A 96 7.37 15.21 -1.42
C LEU A 96 7.69 15.14 -2.91
N TRP A 97 6.72 15.52 -3.75
CA TRP A 97 6.88 15.55 -5.20
C TRP A 97 7.93 16.60 -5.59
N ARG A 98 8.77 16.21 -6.56
CA ARG A 98 9.77 17.07 -7.20
C ARG A 98 9.82 16.70 -8.68
N PRO A 99 10.20 17.64 -9.57
CA PRO A 99 10.23 17.38 -11.03
C PRO A 99 11.23 16.27 -11.45
N ASP A 100 12.19 15.93 -10.59
CA ASP A 100 13.17 14.86 -10.78
C ASP A 100 12.72 13.48 -10.29
N LEU A 101 11.53 13.38 -9.71
CA LEU A 101 11.01 12.13 -9.13
C LEU A 101 9.99 11.45 -10.04
N GLU A 102 10.28 10.18 -10.35
CA GLU A 102 9.38 9.28 -11.08
C GLU A 102 8.35 8.64 -10.14
N VAL A 103 7.18 8.25 -10.68
CA VAL A 103 6.12 7.59 -9.90
C VAL A 103 6.60 6.31 -9.22
N SER A 104 7.62 5.65 -9.77
CA SER A 104 8.24 4.42 -9.22
C SER A 104 8.88 4.59 -7.85
N VAL A 105 9.16 5.83 -7.40
CA VAL A 105 9.67 6.09 -6.04
C VAL A 105 8.59 5.99 -4.97
N LEU A 106 7.31 6.03 -5.36
CA LEU A 106 6.19 5.83 -4.46
C LEU A 106 6.08 4.35 -4.08
N PRO A 107 5.59 4.02 -2.88
CA PRO A 107 5.25 2.62 -2.56
C PRO A 107 4.21 2.07 -3.56
N GLY A 108 4.29 0.78 -3.91
CA GLY A 108 3.49 0.19 -4.99
C GLY A 108 1.97 0.41 -4.88
N ALA A 109 1.43 0.44 -3.65
CA ALA A 109 0.03 0.75 -3.42
C ALA A 109 -0.39 2.16 -3.86
N TYR A 110 0.54 3.13 -3.90
CA TYR A 110 0.30 4.47 -4.45
C TYR A 110 0.60 4.54 -5.95
N GLN A 111 1.51 3.71 -6.47
CA GLN A 111 1.78 3.63 -7.92
C GLN A 111 0.53 3.20 -8.69
N ASN A 112 -0.14 2.13 -8.24
CA ASN A 112 -1.37 1.65 -8.87
C ASN A 112 -2.48 2.73 -8.87
N LEU A 113 -2.57 3.53 -7.81
CA LEU A 113 -3.54 4.63 -7.73
C LEU A 113 -3.17 5.77 -8.69
N MET A 114 -1.88 6.05 -8.86
CA MET A 114 -1.39 7.07 -9.80
C MET A 114 -1.61 6.64 -11.24
N GLU A 115 -1.42 5.36 -11.58
CA GLU A 115 -1.70 4.79 -12.91
C GLU A 115 -3.19 4.91 -13.25
N VAL A 116 -4.08 4.53 -12.34
CA VAL A 116 -5.54 4.67 -12.52
C VAL A 116 -5.96 6.12 -12.76
N ILE A 117 -5.34 7.08 -12.06
CA ILE A 117 -5.64 8.50 -12.25
C ILE A 117 -4.97 9.05 -13.53
N ALA A 118 -3.83 8.50 -13.94
CA ALA A 118 -3.13 8.86 -15.17
C ALA A 118 -3.87 8.40 -16.43
N ASP A 119 -4.48 7.23 -16.38
CA ASP A 119 -5.30 6.67 -17.46
C ASP A 119 -6.65 7.39 -17.61
N ALA A 120 -7.03 8.21 -16.64
CA ALA A 120 -8.27 8.98 -16.68
C ALA A 120 -8.03 10.38 -17.25
N ASP A 121 -8.67 10.67 -18.39
CA ASP A 121 -8.67 12.00 -19.02
C ASP A 121 -9.41 13.09 -18.21
N HIS A 122 -9.99 12.73 -17.07
CA HIS A 122 -10.78 13.64 -16.23
C HIS A 122 -10.60 13.37 -14.73
N PRO A 123 -10.84 14.37 -13.85
CA PRO A 123 -10.72 14.20 -12.41
C PRO A 123 -11.60 13.08 -11.85
N LEU A 124 -10.99 12.17 -11.09
CA LEU A 124 -11.66 11.00 -10.52
C LEU A 124 -12.05 11.22 -9.06
N ARG A 125 -13.23 10.71 -8.69
CA ARG A 125 -13.64 10.59 -7.28
C ARG A 125 -12.98 9.35 -6.67
N ALA A 126 -12.73 9.38 -5.36
CA ALA A 126 -12.12 8.26 -4.63
C ALA A 126 -12.84 6.91 -4.88
N VAL A 127 -14.18 6.90 -4.97
CA VAL A 127 -14.95 5.69 -5.31
C VAL A 127 -14.58 5.13 -6.69
N ARG A 128 -14.42 5.99 -7.70
CA ARG A 128 -14.06 5.56 -9.06
C ARG A 128 -12.62 5.08 -9.13
N VAL A 129 -11.73 5.68 -8.35
CA VAL A 129 -10.36 5.20 -8.18
C VAL A 129 -10.36 3.82 -7.51
N ALA A 130 -11.20 3.58 -6.50
CA ALA A 130 -11.35 2.27 -5.88
C ALA A 130 -11.85 1.21 -6.86
N GLU A 131 -12.90 1.52 -7.64
CA GLU A 131 -13.46 0.63 -8.66
C GLU A 131 -12.40 0.23 -9.71
N ALA A 132 -11.68 1.21 -10.26
CA ALA A 132 -10.68 0.98 -11.29
C ALA A 132 -9.42 0.28 -10.75
N ALA A 133 -9.06 0.49 -9.48
CA ALA A 133 -7.98 -0.22 -8.81
C ALA A 133 -8.37 -1.63 -8.32
N GLY A 134 -9.60 -2.10 -8.58
CA GLY A 134 -10.09 -3.39 -8.11
C GLY A 134 -10.23 -3.49 -6.57
N LEU A 135 -10.37 -2.35 -5.90
CA LEU A 135 -10.51 -2.25 -4.45
C LEU A 135 -12.00 -2.24 -4.05
N SER A 136 -12.30 -2.64 -2.81
CA SER A 136 -13.67 -2.56 -2.30
C SER A 136 -14.17 -1.11 -2.25
N VAL A 137 -15.45 -0.92 -2.61
CA VAL A 137 -16.17 0.36 -2.60
C VAL A 137 -16.92 0.62 -1.29
N ASP A 138 -16.66 -0.17 -0.24
CA ASP A 138 -17.22 0.07 1.09
C ASP A 138 -16.87 1.48 1.60
N ARG A 139 -17.80 2.12 2.31
CA ARG A 139 -17.63 3.49 2.83
C ARG A 139 -16.32 3.69 3.59
N SER A 140 -15.95 2.75 4.46
CA SER A 140 -14.70 2.79 5.24
C SER A 140 -13.46 2.69 4.34
N LYS A 141 -13.49 1.83 3.31
CA LYS A 141 -12.36 1.65 2.38
C LYS A 141 -12.20 2.84 1.46
N VAL A 142 -13.32 3.40 0.98
CA VAL A 142 -13.34 4.63 0.17
C VAL A 142 -12.80 5.81 0.97
N GLU A 143 -13.15 5.95 2.26
CA GLU A 143 -12.65 7.04 3.09
C GLU A 143 -11.15 6.89 3.40
N GLY A 144 -10.69 5.66 3.65
CA GLY A 144 -9.27 5.35 3.78
C GLY A 144 -8.49 5.64 2.48
N LEU A 145 -9.09 5.39 1.31
CA LEU A 145 -8.52 5.74 0.02
C LEU A 145 -8.52 7.26 -0.21
N ARG A 146 -9.61 7.95 0.12
CA ARG A 146 -9.70 9.42 0.07
C ARG A 146 -8.59 10.07 0.89
N SER A 147 -8.33 9.55 2.08
CA SER A 147 -7.24 10.02 2.95
C SER A 147 -5.85 9.82 2.30
N LYS A 148 -5.63 8.71 1.59
CA LYS A 148 -4.39 8.46 0.83
C LYS A 148 -4.24 9.39 -0.37
N LEU A 149 -5.32 9.64 -1.11
CA LEU A 149 -5.31 10.58 -2.24
C LEU A 149 -5.07 12.01 -1.77
N LYS A 150 -5.70 12.42 -0.66
CA LYS A 150 -5.44 13.71 -0.03
C LYS A 150 -3.99 13.85 0.42
N ARG A 151 -3.39 12.79 0.96
CA ARG A 151 -1.96 12.77 1.28
C ARG A 151 -1.06 12.93 0.03
N LEU A 152 -1.43 12.36 -1.11
CA LEU A 152 -0.72 12.60 -2.37
C LEU A 152 -0.87 14.05 -2.84
N VAL A 153 -2.04 14.67 -2.63
CA VAL A 153 -2.27 16.10 -2.91
C VAL A 153 -1.40 16.98 -2.02
N GLU A 154 -1.38 16.75 -0.72
CA GLU A 154 -0.53 17.48 0.23
C GLU A 154 0.96 17.36 -0.09
N ARG A 155 1.37 16.25 -0.70
CA ARG A 155 2.75 16.00 -1.13
C ARG A 155 3.03 16.48 -2.56
N GLY A 156 2.05 17.04 -3.27
CA GLY A 156 2.21 17.60 -4.61
C GLY A 156 2.21 16.58 -5.76
N TRP A 157 1.87 15.32 -5.50
CA TRP A 157 1.77 14.28 -6.53
C TRP A 157 0.46 14.35 -7.31
N LEU A 158 -0.61 14.84 -6.67
CA LEU A 158 -1.94 15.03 -7.24
C LEU A 158 -2.42 16.45 -6.97
N ILE A 159 -3.43 16.88 -7.72
CA ILE A 159 -4.20 18.09 -7.44
C ILE A 159 -5.67 17.74 -7.22
N GLU A 160 -6.33 18.49 -6.32
CA GLU A 160 -7.76 18.37 -6.09
C GLU A 160 -8.52 19.37 -6.98
N ASP A 161 -9.15 18.87 -8.04
CA ASP A 161 -9.94 19.66 -9.00
C ASP A 161 -11.42 19.70 -8.57
N GLY A 162 -11.65 20.28 -7.40
CA GLY A 162 -12.96 20.35 -6.73
C GLY A 162 -13.19 19.26 -5.68
N PRO A 163 -14.27 19.34 -4.90
CA PRO A 163 -14.43 18.58 -3.66
C PRO A 163 -14.40 17.07 -3.90
N GLY A 164 -13.31 16.43 -3.47
CA GLY A 164 -13.10 14.98 -3.58
C GLY A 164 -12.81 14.47 -5.00
N ARG A 165 -12.36 15.33 -5.90
CA ARG A 165 -11.94 14.97 -7.25
C ARG A 165 -10.44 15.14 -7.39
N PHE A 166 -9.74 14.08 -7.75
CA PHE A 166 -8.29 14.04 -7.83
C PHE A 166 -7.87 13.89 -9.30
N THR A 167 -6.87 14.66 -9.71
CA THR A 167 -6.25 14.55 -11.03
C THR A 167 -4.74 14.79 -10.92
N LEU A 168 -4.00 14.43 -11.96
CA LEU A 168 -2.57 14.69 -12.02
C LEU A 168 -2.32 16.20 -12.15
N PRO A 169 -1.25 16.73 -11.52
CA PRO A 169 -0.81 18.09 -11.81
C PRO A 169 -0.51 18.22 -13.31
N PRO A 170 -0.82 19.37 -13.94
CA PRO A 170 -0.49 19.61 -15.34
C PRO A 170 1.01 19.40 -15.52
N ARG A 171 1.39 18.39 -16.31
CA ARG A 171 2.79 18.19 -16.68
C ARG A 171 3.22 19.42 -17.46
N ARG A 172 4.09 20.23 -16.87
CA ARG A 172 4.65 21.42 -17.53
C ARG A 172 5.63 20.92 -18.60
N GLY A 173 5.10 20.49 -19.74
CA GLY A 173 5.88 19.79 -20.76
C GLY A 173 5.12 19.32 -21.99
N GLU A 174 3.89 19.75 -22.23
CA GLU A 174 3.26 19.59 -23.54
C GLU A 174 2.64 20.93 -23.94
N ALA A 175 3.50 21.80 -24.48
CA ALA A 175 3.07 22.92 -25.29
C ALA A 175 2.84 22.40 -26.71
N PRO A 176 1.75 22.82 -27.40
CA PRO A 176 1.48 22.45 -28.78
C PRO A 176 2.54 22.98 -29.76
#